data_AF-A0A669BMC8-F1
#
_entry.id   AF-A0A669BMC8-F1
#
_cell.length_a   1.000
_cell.length_b   1.000
_cell.length_c   1.000
_cell.angle_alpha   90.00
_cell.angle_beta   90.00
_cell.angle_gamma   90.00
#
_symmetry.space_group_name_H-M   'P 1'
#
loop_
_entity.id
_entity.type
_entity.pdbx_description
1 polymer ?
#
loop_
_entity_poly.entity_id
_entity_poly.type
_entity_poly.pdbx_seq_one_letter_code
_entity_poly.pdbx_strand_id
1 'polypeptide(L)'
;MGAFLDKPKTEKHSAHGEGNGLRYGLSSMQGWRVEMEDAHTAVVGLPHGLTDWSFFAVYDGHAGSRVANYCSGHLLEHILSGGAEFASGPSSVEGVKDGIRSGFLNIDEYMRSFSDLRQGLDRSGSTAVCVLLSPTHLYFINCGDSRAVLSRDSKVGFSTQDHKPCNPREKERIQNAGGSVMIQRVNGSLAVSRALGDYDYKCVDGKGPTEQLVSPEPEVCVLERVAEGDEFIVLACDGIWDVMSNEELCEFVHSRLLVCDDLEKVCNSVVDTCLHKGSRDNMSVVLVCFSAAPKISEEAVKKEEELDKYLETRVEELMGNCGEAGVPDLVSVLRSIASENIPNLPPGGGLASKMPVTWMTLGSCGKKPRLLLVIRASTRGGVSLHCAMSFSTKRGHVVCAGARECAYVGCVCARVSVSVCLQQWDKDDDEDNYYTHAYCFKPGGKT
;
A
#
# COMPACT_ATOMS: atom_id res chain seq x y z
N MET A 1 -12.79 7.29 -10.32
CA MET A 1 -12.34 7.33 -8.91
C MET A 1 -12.92 6.11 -8.25
N GLY A 2 -12.06 5.14 -7.91
CA GLY A 2 -12.49 3.90 -7.26
C GLY A 2 -13.22 4.20 -5.95
N ALA A 3 -14.15 3.33 -5.59
CA ALA A 3 -14.82 3.41 -4.30
C ALA A 3 -13.79 3.19 -3.19
N PHE A 4 -13.87 3.98 -2.13
CA PHE A 4 -13.16 3.72 -0.88
C PHE A 4 -14.12 3.00 0.07
N LEU A 5 -13.59 2.11 0.89
CA LEU A 5 -14.32 1.51 1.99
C LEU A 5 -14.61 2.55 3.09
N ASP A 6 -15.64 2.29 3.90
CA ASP A 6 -15.94 3.10 5.09
C ASP A 6 -14.85 2.96 6.17
N LYS A 7 -14.15 1.82 6.19
CA LYS A 7 -12.99 1.52 7.05
C LYS A 7 -11.94 0.74 6.25
N PRO A 8 -10.63 0.96 6.50
CA PRO A 8 -9.61 0.19 5.82
C PRO A 8 -9.64 -1.26 6.29
N LYS A 9 -9.42 -2.21 5.39
CA LYS A 9 -9.11 -3.59 5.75
C LYS A 9 -7.62 -3.67 6.09
N THR A 10 -7.34 -3.88 7.38
CA THR A 10 -5.98 -3.89 7.93
C THR A 10 -5.37 -5.28 8.10
N GLU A 11 -6.08 -6.32 7.65
CA GLU A 11 -5.57 -7.69 7.61
C GLU A 11 -4.28 -7.75 6.77
N LYS A 12 -3.29 -8.48 7.27
CA LYS A 12 -1.99 -8.66 6.64
C LYS A 12 -1.88 -10.06 6.07
N HIS A 13 -1.44 -10.15 4.83
CA HIS A 13 -0.94 -11.39 4.27
C HIS A 13 0.58 -11.30 4.21
N SER A 14 1.24 -12.04 5.09
CA SER A 14 2.68 -12.04 5.26
C SER A 14 3.28 -13.40 4.92
N ALA A 15 4.51 -13.39 4.47
CA ALA A 15 5.33 -14.58 4.30
C ALA A 15 6.80 -14.22 4.52
N HIS A 16 7.61 -15.23 4.84
CA HIS A 16 9.06 -15.08 4.92
C HIS A 16 9.74 -16.35 4.42
N GLY A 17 11.05 -16.26 4.25
CA GLY A 17 11.88 -17.40 3.93
C GLY A 17 13.35 -17.04 3.91
N GLU A 18 14.18 -18.05 3.69
CA GLU A 18 15.63 -17.92 3.66
C GLU A 18 16.26 -18.91 2.67
N GLY A 19 17.47 -18.59 2.21
CA GLY A 19 18.27 -19.43 1.33
C GLY A 19 19.19 -18.58 0.45
N ASN A 20 20.21 -19.20 -0.16
CA ASN A 20 21.23 -18.50 -0.98
C ASN A 20 21.93 -17.34 -0.24
N GLY A 21 22.03 -17.42 1.09
CA GLY A 21 22.58 -16.36 1.94
C GLY A 21 21.66 -15.13 2.06
N LEU A 22 20.40 -15.26 1.68
CA LEU A 22 19.36 -14.24 1.76
C LEU A 22 18.33 -14.62 2.81
N ARG A 23 17.72 -13.60 3.40
CA ARG A 23 16.48 -13.72 4.17
C ARG A 23 15.48 -12.74 3.59
N TYR A 24 14.21 -13.10 3.52
CA TYR A 24 13.18 -12.17 3.08
C TYR A 24 11.95 -12.22 3.97
N GLY A 25 11.25 -11.09 4.02
CA GLY A 25 9.90 -10.98 4.55
C GLY A 25 9.05 -10.18 3.56
N LEU A 26 7.75 -10.40 3.58
CA LEU A 26 6.81 -9.63 2.78
C LEU A 26 5.52 -9.39 3.55
N SER A 27 4.80 -8.36 3.14
CA SER A 27 3.48 -8.03 3.64
C SER A 27 2.66 -7.38 2.54
N SER A 28 1.40 -7.81 2.41
CA SER A 28 0.39 -7.13 1.61
C SER A 28 -0.87 -6.81 2.42
N MET A 29 -1.49 -5.66 2.15
CA MET A 29 -2.68 -5.17 2.83
C MET A 29 -3.59 -4.42 1.84
N GLN A 30 -4.89 -4.73 1.87
CA GLN A 30 -5.87 -4.10 1.00
C GLN A 30 -6.08 -2.61 1.30
N GLY A 31 -6.05 -2.22 2.59
CA GLY A 31 -6.19 -0.82 2.98
C GLY A 31 -7.58 -0.27 2.66
N TRP A 32 -7.64 0.92 2.07
CA TRP A 32 -8.90 1.65 1.85
C TRP A 32 -9.63 1.30 0.55
N ARG A 33 -8.99 0.58 -0.37
CA ARG A 33 -9.59 0.17 -1.65
C ARG A 33 -10.67 -0.90 -1.41
N VAL A 34 -11.67 -0.97 -2.28
CA VAL A 34 -12.72 -2.02 -2.19
C VAL A 34 -12.17 -3.39 -2.57
N GLU A 35 -11.24 -3.43 -3.53
CA GLU A 35 -10.59 -4.65 -4.01
C GLU A 35 -9.11 -4.66 -3.63
N MET A 36 -8.53 -5.86 -3.60
CA MET A 36 -7.08 -6.10 -3.50
C MET A 36 -6.59 -6.56 -4.87
N GLU A 37 -5.87 -5.67 -5.56
CA GLU A 37 -5.40 -5.92 -6.93
C GLU A 37 -3.89 -6.23 -7.00
N ASP A 38 -3.13 -6.01 -5.92
CA ASP A 38 -1.72 -6.37 -5.86
C ASP A 38 -1.49 -7.89 -5.79
N ALA A 39 -0.34 -8.31 -6.32
CA ALA A 39 0.23 -9.64 -6.15
C ALA A 39 1.75 -9.57 -5.92
N HIS A 40 2.38 -10.68 -5.57
CA HIS A 40 3.83 -10.75 -5.39
C HIS A 40 4.39 -12.14 -5.72
N THR A 41 5.69 -12.22 -6.00
CA THR A 41 6.45 -13.48 -6.14
C THR A 41 7.65 -13.41 -5.21
N ALA A 42 7.93 -14.48 -4.46
CA ALA A 42 9.15 -14.62 -3.67
C ALA A 42 9.66 -16.06 -3.80
N VAL A 43 10.78 -16.24 -4.49
CA VAL A 43 11.37 -17.54 -4.77
C VAL A 43 12.86 -17.49 -4.49
N VAL A 44 13.33 -18.41 -3.66
CA VAL A 44 14.75 -18.64 -3.42
C VAL A 44 15.11 -20.01 -3.98
N GLY A 45 16.11 -20.05 -4.85
CA GLY A 45 16.48 -21.24 -5.61
C GLY A 45 15.61 -21.44 -6.84
N LEU A 46 16.13 -21.02 -7.99
CA LEU A 46 15.41 -21.13 -9.26
C LEU A 46 15.59 -22.53 -9.90
N PRO A 47 14.62 -22.98 -10.73
CA PRO A 47 14.71 -24.25 -11.44
C PRO A 47 15.80 -24.25 -12.53
N HIS A 48 15.92 -25.37 -13.27
CA HIS A 48 16.80 -25.50 -14.44
C HIS A 48 18.30 -25.27 -14.16
N GLY A 49 18.77 -25.62 -12.95
CA GLY A 49 20.19 -25.49 -12.58
C GLY A 49 20.59 -24.12 -12.04
N LEU A 50 19.61 -23.22 -11.85
CA LEU A 50 19.81 -21.88 -11.27
C LEU A 50 19.51 -21.86 -9.76
N THR A 51 19.90 -22.92 -9.03
CA THR A 51 19.59 -23.08 -7.60
C THR A 51 20.21 -22.00 -6.72
N ASP A 52 21.29 -21.36 -7.16
CA ASP A 52 21.94 -20.26 -6.43
C ASP A 52 21.39 -18.88 -6.83
N TRP A 53 20.32 -18.86 -7.63
CA TRP A 53 19.61 -17.64 -8.01
C TRP A 53 18.31 -17.50 -7.19
N SER A 54 17.85 -16.26 -7.06
CA SER A 54 16.60 -15.93 -6.37
C SER A 54 15.83 -14.87 -7.15
N PHE A 55 14.50 -14.87 -7.04
CA PHE A 55 13.62 -13.93 -7.73
C PHE A 55 12.55 -13.40 -6.77
N PHE A 56 12.42 -12.08 -6.74
CA PHE A 56 11.41 -11.38 -5.94
C PHE A 56 10.71 -10.34 -6.81
N ALA A 57 9.39 -10.19 -6.64
CA ALA A 57 8.60 -9.25 -7.42
C ALA A 57 7.36 -8.74 -6.67
N VAL A 58 6.97 -7.51 -6.96
CA VAL A 58 5.68 -6.91 -6.60
C VAL A 58 4.98 -6.49 -7.89
N TYR A 59 3.68 -6.79 -7.96
CA TYR A 59 2.81 -6.48 -9.08
C TYR A 59 1.65 -5.65 -8.55
N ASP A 60 1.55 -4.40 -8.99
CA ASP A 60 0.42 -3.53 -8.68
C ASP A 60 -0.59 -3.67 -9.82
N GLY A 61 -1.76 -4.24 -9.52
CA GLY A 61 -2.82 -4.46 -10.49
C GLY A 61 -3.78 -3.27 -10.56
N HIS A 62 -4.31 -2.99 -11.73
CA HIS A 62 -5.34 -1.96 -11.89
C HIS A 62 -6.44 -2.42 -12.83
N ALA A 63 -7.67 -1.99 -12.53
CA ALA A 63 -8.88 -2.34 -13.31
C ALA A 63 -9.17 -3.85 -13.37
N GLY A 64 -8.87 -4.54 -12.27
CA GLY A 64 -8.94 -5.99 -12.07
C GLY A 64 -7.60 -6.55 -11.63
N SER A 65 -7.63 -7.69 -10.94
CA SER A 65 -6.42 -8.38 -10.44
C SER A 65 -5.92 -9.49 -11.38
N ARG A 66 -6.58 -9.68 -12.53
CA ARG A 66 -6.35 -10.84 -13.42
C ARG A 66 -4.92 -10.88 -13.96
N VAL A 67 -4.42 -9.76 -14.46
CA VAL A 67 -3.05 -9.65 -15.00
C VAL A 67 -2.01 -9.79 -13.89
N ALA A 68 -2.15 -9.06 -12.77
CA ALA A 68 -1.23 -9.15 -11.63
C ALA A 68 -1.10 -10.59 -11.09
N ASN A 69 -2.23 -11.28 -10.90
CA ASN A 69 -2.25 -12.67 -10.44
C ASN A 69 -1.66 -13.66 -11.45
N TYR A 70 -1.81 -13.41 -12.76
CA TYR A 70 -1.17 -14.28 -13.75
C TYR A 70 0.34 -14.07 -13.76
N CYS A 71 0.80 -12.81 -13.72
CA CYS A 71 2.20 -12.46 -13.65
C CYS A 71 2.89 -13.05 -12.42
N SER A 72 2.25 -12.99 -11.25
CA SER A 72 2.84 -13.52 -10.00
C SER A 72 3.12 -15.02 -10.03
N GLY A 73 2.35 -15.78 -10.81
CA GLY A 73 2.55 -17.22 -11.00
C GLY A 73 3.48 -17.61 -12.15
N HIS A 74 3.62 -16.77 -13.19
CA HIS A 74 4.20 -17.21 -14.47
C HIS A 74 5.30 -16.31 -15.04
N LEU A 75 5.45 -15.06 -14.59
CA LEU A 75 6.44 -14.13 -15.18
C LEU A 75 7.86 -14.71 -15.13
N LEU A 76 8.24 -15.32 -14.00
CA LEU A 76 9.54 -15.96 -13.84
C LEU A 76 9.78 -17.07 -14.88
N GLU A 77 8.79 -17.94 -15.12
CA GLU A 77 8.90 -19.01 -16.13
C GLU A 77 9.12 -18.43 -17.53
N HIS A 78 8.38 -17.38 -17.88
CA HIS A 78 8.53 -16.69 -19.16
C HIS A 78 9.92 -16.02 -19.31
N ILE A 79 10.47 -15.45 -18.22
CA ILE A 79 11.83 -14.89 -18.22
C ILE A 79 12.87 -15.99 -18.44
N LEU A 80 12.77 -17.10 -17.69
CA LEU A 80 13.72 -18.22 -17.79
C LEU A 80 13.63 -18.94 -19.15
N SER A 81 12.45 -18.99 -19.76
CA SER A 81 12.23 -19.55 -21.10
C SER A 81 12.56 -18.56 -22.23
N GLY A 82 12.66 -17.27 -21.92
CA GLY A 82 12.83 -16.18 -22.88
C GLY A 82 14.24 -16.06 -23.46
N GLY A 83 15.24 -16.73 -22.88
CA GLY A 83 16.63 -16.66 -23.32
C GLY A 83 17.28 -18.04 -23.44
N ALA A 84 18.00 -18.28 -24.56
CA ALA A 84 18.80 -19.50 -24.76
C ALA A 84 19.93 -19.68 -23.70
N GLU A 85 20.28 -18.60 -23.02
CA GLU A 85 21.38 -18.51 -22.04
C GLU A 85 21.02 -19.07 -20.67
N PHE A 86 19.74 -19.20 -20.31
CA PHE A 86 19.33 -19.90 -19.08
C PHE A 86 19.39 -21.43 -19.22
N ALA A 87 19.53 -21.94 -20.45
CA ALA A 87 19.61 -23.36 -20.76
C ALA A 87 21.04 -23.88 -21.00
N SER A 88 22.04 -23.01 -21.15
CA SER A 88 23.32 -23.36 -21.82
C SER A 88 24.62 -23.13 -21.03
N GLY A 89 24.59 -22.64 -19.79
CA GLY A 89 25.82 -22.33 -19.01
C GLY A 89 25.83 -20.89 -18.49
N PRO A 90 26.97 -20.35 -18.00
CA PRO A 90 26.99 -19.09 -17.26
C PRO A 90 26.47 -17.95 -18.12
N SER A 91 25.24 -17.53 -17.84
CA SER A 91 24.51 -16.58 -18.64
C SER A 91 25.24 -15.24 -18.65
N SER A 92 25.60 -14.74 -19.84
CA SER A 92 26.15 -13.40 -19.97
C SER A 92 25.14 -12.35 -19.43
N VAL A 93 25.64 -11.22 -18.92
CA VAL A 93 24.77 -10.14 -18.41
C VAL A 93 23.76 -9.70 -19.48
N GLU A 94 24.17 -9.61 -20.73
CA GLU A 94 23.28 -9.25 -21.84
C GLU A 94 22.28 -10.36 -22.18
N GLY A 95 22.70 -11.63 -22.13
CA GLY A 95 21.80 -12.75 -22.27
C GLY A 95 20.66 -12.77 -21.23
N VAL A 96 20.98 -12.43 -19.98
CA VAL A 96 19.98 -12.31 -18.91
C VAL A 96 19.03 -11.14 -19.18
N LYS A 97 19.56 -9.97 -19.60
CA LYS A 97 18.74 -8.80 -19.96
C LYS A 97 17.80 -9.09 -21.14
N ASP A 98 18.30 -9.76 -22.17
CA ASP A 98 17.51 -10.17 -23.33
C ASP A 98 16.43 -11.20 -22.94
N GLY A 99 16.76 -12.14 -22.04
CA GLY A 99 15.80 -13.10 -21.50
C GLY A 99 14.69 -12.43 -20.68
N ILE A 100 15.04 -11.45 -19.83
CA ILE A 100 14.06 -10.64 -19.09
C ILE A 100 13.15 -9.89 -20.05
N ARG A 101 13.73 -9.15 -21.01
CA ARG A 101 12.97 -8.39 -22.00
C ARG A 101 12.03 -9.31 -22.78
N SER A 102 12.54 -10.43 -23.29
CA SER A 102 11.75 -11.40 -24.04
C SER A 102 10.65 -12.03 -23.19
N GLY A 103 10.93 -12.35 -21.92
CA GLY A 103 9.94 -12.86 -20.98
C GLY A 103 8.75 -11.93 -20.79
N PHE A 104 9.00 -10.63 -20.61
CA PHE A 104 7.95 -9.61 -20.50
C PHE A 104 7.12 -9.47 -21.79
N LEU A 105 7.76 -9.47 -22.96
CA LEU A 105 7.02 -9.40 -24.23
C LEU A 105 6.21 -10.67 -24.49
N ASN A 106 6.78 -11.84 -24.18
CA ASN A 106 6.15 -13.13 -24.40
C ASN A 106 4.94 -13.34 -23.47
N ILE A 107 5.05 -12.99 -22.18
CA ILE A 107 3.91 -13.10 -21.26
C ILE A 107 2.80 -12.11 -21.62
N ASP A 108 3.14 -10.89 -22.04
CA ASP A 108 2.13 -9.89 -22.45
C ASP A 108 1.35 -10.35 -23.68
N GLU A 109 2.03 -10.90 -24.69
CA GLU A 109 1.39 -11.46 -25.89
C GLU A 109 0.63 -12.76 -25.58
N TYR A 110 1.14 -13.60 -24.68
CA TYR A 110 0.44 -14.80 -24.25
C TYR A 110 -0.89 -14.46 -23.55
N MET A 111 -0.87 -13.53 -22.58
CA MET A 111 -2.07 -13.08 -21.88
C MET A 111 -3.08 -12.39 -22.82
N ARG A 112 -2.62 -11.71 -23.88
CA ARG A 112 -3.50 -11.12 -24.90
C ARG A 112 -4.39 -12.15 -25.59
N SER A 113 -3.97 -13.41 -25.61
CA SER A 113 -4.76 -14.52 -26.18
C SER A 113 -5.92 -14.97 -25.29
N PHE A 114 -5.95 -14.57 -24.01
CA PHE A 114 -7.00 -14.96 -23.07
C PHE A 114 -8.35 -14.36 -23.47
N SER A 115 -9.40 -15.17 -23.42
CA SER A 115 -10.71 -14.79 -23.97
C SER A 115 -11.36 -13.61 -23.26
N ASP A 116 -11.20 -13.52 -21.94
CA ASP A 116 -11.70 -12.44 -21.09
C ASP A 116 -11.01 -11.10 -21.40
N LEU A 117 -9.68 -11.11 -21.52
CA LEU A 117 -8.88 -9.92 -21.87
C LEU A 117 -9.09 -9.51 -23.33
N ARG A 118 -9.10 -10.46 -24.26
CA ARG A 118 -9.29 -10.22 -25.70
C ARG A 118 -10.68 -9.67 -26.03
N GLN A 119 -11.71 -10.13 -25.33
CA GLN A 119 -13.09 -9.64 -25.51
C GLN A 119 -13.35 -8.35 -24.72
N GLY A 120 -12.38 -7.87 -23.94
CA GLY A 120 -12.51 -6.67 -23.11
C GLY A 120 -13.51 -6.81 -21.95
N LEU A 121 -13.76 -8.06 -21.51
CA LEU A 121 -14.55 -8.38 -20.31
C LEU A 121 -13.75 -8.04 -19.05
N ASP A 122 -12.46 -8.31 -19.09
CA ASP A 122 -11.46 -7.84 -18.13
C ASP A 122 -10.53 -6.88 -18.88
N ARG A 123 -10.23 -5.73 -18.28
CA ARG A 123 -9.36 -4.70 -18.86
C ARG A 123 -8.18 -4.39 -17.94
N SER A 124 -7.84 -5.35 -17.10
CA SER A 124 -6.78 -5.15 -16.12
C SER A 124 -5.44 -4.96 -16.80
N GLY A 125 -4.59 -4.21 -16.12
CA GLY A 125 -3.16 -4.19 -16.34
C GLY A 125 -2.45 -4.40 -15.03
N SER A 126 -1.13 -4.52 -15.10
CA SER A 126 -0.32 -4.55 -13.90
C SER A 126 1.07 -4.00 -14.15
N THR A 127 1.57 -3.27 -13.16
CA THR A 127 3.00 -2.98 -13.05
C THR A 127 3.76 -4.23 -12.62
N ALA A 128 5.08 -4.23 -12.81
CA ALA A 128 5.95 -5.24 -12.26
C ALA A 128 7.27 -4.59 -11.88
N VAL A 129 7.61 -4.63 -10.59
CA VAL A 129 8.97 -4.39 -10.13
C VAL A 129 9.54 -5.69 -9.60
N CYS A 130 10.69 -6.09 -10.11
CA CYS A 130 11.32 -7.35 -9.78
C CYS A 130 12.81 -7.17 -9.50
N VAL A 131 13.38 -8.09 -8.71
CA VAL A 131 14.81 -8.32 -8.65
C VAL A 131 15.11 -9.78 -8.93
N LEU A 132 16.01 -10.01 -9.88
CA LEU A 132 16.62 -11.31 -10.13
C LEU A 132 18.04 -11.26 -9.57
N LEU A 133 18.34 -12.16 -8.65
CA LEU A 133 19.58 -12.15 -7.87
C LEU A 133 20.41 -13.37 -8.28
N SER A 134 21.61 -13.13 -8.80
CA SER A 134 22.59 -14.18 -9.06
C SER A 134 23.67 -14.20 -7.97
N PRO A 135 24.59 -15.18 -8.00
CA PRO A 135 25.74 -15.16 -7.10
C PRO A 135 26.60 -13.89 -7.20
N THR A 136 26.60 -13.22 -8.36
CA THR A 136 27.52 -12.10 -8.65
C THR A 136 26.83 -10.77 -8.97
N HIS A 137 25.55 -10.77 -9.36
CA HIS A 137 24.85 -9.58 -9.84
C HIS A 137 23.45 -9.43 -9.23
N LEU A 138 23.01 -8.18 -9.15
CA LEU A 138 21.65 -7.75 -8.83
C LEU A 138 21.03 -7.20 -10.12
N TYR A 139 19.99 -7.85 -10.64
CA TYR A 139 19.24 -7.37 -11.80
C TYR A 139 17.94 -6.73 -11.32
N PHE A 140 17.89 -5.40 -11.30
CA PHE A 140 16.67 -4.64 -11.02
C PHE A 140 15.86 -4.50 -12.29
N ILE A 141 14.59 -4.86 -12.23
CA ILE A 141 13.68 -4.94 -13.37
C ILE A 141 12.45 -4.09 -13.03
N ASN A 142 12.14 -3.08 -13.83
CA ASN A 142 10.96 -2.25 -13.61
C ASN A 142 10.10 -2.08 -14.86
N CYS A 143 8.79 -2.20 -14.71
CA CYS A 143 7.78 -1.92 -15.72
C CYS A 143 6.55 -1.31 -15.02
N GLY A 144 6.44 0.02 -15.04
CA GLY A 144 5.43 0.76 -14.28
C GLY A 144 6.03 1.65 -13.19
N ASP A 145 5.22 1.98 -12.18
CA ASP A 145 5.54 2.92 -11.10
C ASP A 145 5.57 2.30 -9.70
N SER A 146 5.50 0.98 -9.59
CA SER A 146 6.13 0.27 -8.48
C SER A 146 7.65 0.54 -8.48
N ARG A 147 8.30 0.44 -7.32
CA ARG A 147 9.72 0.79 -7.19
C ARG A 147 10.48 -0.18 -6.30
N ALA A 148 11.74 -0.40 -6.66
CA ALA A 148 12.70 -1.14 -5.88
C ALA A 148 13.89 -0.25 -5.52
N VAL A 149 14.37 -0.39 -4.29
CA VAL A 149 15.48 0.38 -3.73
C VAL A 149 16.46 -0.55 -3.03
N LEU A 150 17.75 -0.35 -3.30
CA LEU A 150 18.88 -1.01 -2.63
C LEU A 150 19.42 -0.10 -1.52
N SER A 151 19.51 -0.62 -0.31
CA SER A 151 20.36 -0.03 0.74
C SER A 151 21.76 -0.63 0.66
N ARG A 152 22.76 0.24 0.53
CA ARG A 152 24.18 -0.11 0.52
C ARG A 152 24.94 0.91 1.38
N ASP A 153 25.77 0.41 2.29
CA ASP A 153 26.54 1.23 3.24
C ASP A 153 25.65 2.25 4.00
N SER A 154 24.48 1.79 4.45
CA SER A 154 23.46 2.56 5.17
C SER A 154 22.90 3.77 4.41
N LYS A 155 22.94 3.71 3.07
CA LYS A 155 22.41 4.73 2.16
C LYS A 155 21.64 4.10 1.00
N VAL A 156 20.83 4.91 0.32
CA VAL A 156 20.23 4.53 -0.96
C VAL A 156 21.35 4.34 -2.00
N GLY A 157 21.68 3.08 -2.29
CA GLY A 157 22.71 2.70 -3.25
C GLY A 157 22.20 2.68 -4.70
N PHE A 158 20.92 2.36 -4.88
CA PHE A 158 20.25 2.36 -6.17
C PHE A 158 18.72 2.40 -5.99
N SER A 159 18.01 2.97 -6.96
CA SER A 159 16.55 2.86 -7.07
C SER A 159 16.13 2.76 -8.53
N THR A 160 15.10 1.96 -8.82
CA THR A 160 14.46 1.96 -10.14
C THR A 160 13.80 3.30 -10.44
N GLN A 161 13.70 3.68 -11.72
CA GLN A 161 12.96 4.87 -12.15
C GLN A 161 11.52 4.51 -12.50
N ASP A 162 10.56 5.22 -11.92
CA ASP A 162 9.13 5.04 -12.22
C ASP A 162 8.81 5.43 -13.66
N HIS A 163 7.98 4.62 -14.31
CA HIS A 163 7.50 4.86 -15.67
C HIS A 163 6.21 5.69 -15.66
N LYS A 164 6.38 7.01 -15.51
CA LYS A 164 5.28 7.98 -15.54
C LYS A 164 5.08 8.52 -16.97
N PRO A 165 3.83 8.73 -17.44
CA PRO A 165 3.54 9.28 -18.76
C PRO A 165 4.19 10.64 -19.07
N CYS A 166 4.49 11.44 -18.04
CA CYS A 166 5.15 12.73 -18.21
C CYS A 166 6.67 12.63 -18.47
N ASN A 167 7.30 11.46 -18.27
CA ASN A 167 8.73 11.28 -18.52
C ASN A 167 9.04 11.50 -20.01
N PRO A 168 10.15 12.15 -20.39
CA PRO A 168 10.41 12.56 -21.77
C PRO A 168 10.31 11.43 -22.80
N ARG A 169 10.97 10.28 -22.56
CA ARG A 169 10.94 9.11 -23.46
C ARG A 169 9.56 8.47 -23.55
N GLU A 170 8.85 8.41 -22.43
CA GLU A 170 7.50 7.83 -22.36
C GLU A 170 6.49 8.71 -23.10
N LYS A 171 6.55 10.03 -22.87
CA LYS A 171 5.72 11.02 -23.55
C LYS A 171 5.96 11.01 -25.05
N GLU A 172 7.21 10.94 -25.48
CA GLU A 172 7.56 10.85 -26.90
C GLU A 172 6.95 9.60 -27.54
N ARG A 173 7.09 8.42 -26.92
CA ARG A 173 6.45 7.18 -27.40
C ARG A 173 4.93 7.34 -27.51
N ILE A 174 4.28 7.83 -26.45
CA ILE A 174 2.82 8.05 -26.41
C ILE A 174 2.37 8.97 -27.56
N GLN A 175 3.08 10.07 -27.79
CA GLN A 175 2.76 11.01 -28.87
C GLN A 175 2.99 10.39 -30.26
N ASN A 176 4.08 9.65 -30.43
CA ASN A 176 4.38 8.94 -31.68
C ASN A 176 3.39 7.81 -31.99
N ALA A 177 2.71 7.27 -30.97
CA ALA A 177 1.62 6.32 -31.08
C ALA A 177 0.24 6.99 -31.27
N GLY A 178 0.20 8.31 -31.48
CA GLY A 178 -1.04 9.07 -31.72
C GLY A 178 -1.83 9.44 -30.46
N GLY A 179 -1.28 9.19 -29.28
CA GLY A 179 -1.86 9.56 -28.00
C GLY A 179 -1.42 10.94 -27.50
N SER A 180 -1.86 11.26 -26.29
CA SER A 180 -1.49 12.49 -25.60
C SER A 180 -1.25 12.22 -24.11
N VAL A 181 -0.47 13.10 -23.47
CA VAL A 181 -0.29 13.09 -22.02
C VAL A 181 -1.01 14.30 -21.46
N MET A 182 -2.12 14.05 -20.75
CA MET A 182 -2.91 15.07 -20.09
C MET A 182 -2.64 15.00 -18.59
N ILE A 183 -2.08 16.08 -18.04
CA ILE A 183 -1.57 16.12 -16.66
C ILE A 183 -0.43 15.11 -16.49
N GLN A 184 -0.72 13.91 -15.99
CA GLN A 184 0.23 12.81 -15.82
C GLN A 184 -0.37 11.48 -16.31
N ARG A 185 -1.37 11.54 -17.20
CA ARG A 185 -2.13 10.37 -17.63
C ARG A 185 -2.14 10.21 -19.14
N VAL A 186 -2.00 8.97 -19.61
CA VAL A 186 -2.17 8.59 -21.03
C VAL A 186 -3.62 8.84 -21.42
N ASN A 187 -3.83 9.74 -22.38
CA ASN A 187 -5.14 10.20 -22.85
C ASN A 187 -6.08 10.66 -21.71
N GLY A 188 -5.52 11.14 -20.59
CA GLY A 188 -6.27 11.57 -19.42
C GLY A 188 -6.79 10.44 -18.52
N SER A 189 -6.51 9.17 -18.84
CA SER A 189 -7.05 8.01 -18.12
C SER A 189 -6.00 7.29 -17.28
N LEU A 190 -4.99 6.67 -17.89
CA LEU A 190 -4.07 5.75 -17.22
C LEU A 190 -2.84 6.51 -16.65
N ALA A 191 -2.50 6.29 -15.38
CA ALA A 191 -1.42 7.02 -14.69
C ALA A 191 -0.02 6.41 -14.90
N VAL A 192 0.07 5.22 -15.47
CA VAL A 192 1.32 4.54 -15.82
C VAL A 192 1.56 4.60 -17.33
N SER A 193 2.84 4.67 -17.73
CA SER A 193 3.22 4.58 -19.14
C SER A 193 3.65 3.17 -19.54
N ARG A 194 3.99 2.31 -18.59
CA ARG A 194 4.38 0.92 -18.85
C ARG A 194 3.63 -0.01 -17.92
N ALA A 195 3.17 -1.12 -18.49
CA ALA A 195 2.44 -2.16 -17.79
C ALA A 195 2.30 -3.40 -18.69
N LEU A 196 2.14 -4.56 -18.06
CA LEU A 196 1.59 -5.75 -18.69
C LEU A 196 0.06 -5.64 -18.74
N GLY A 197 -0.60 -6.26 -19.72
CA GLY A 197 -2.05 -6.10 -19.92
C GLY A 197 -2.40 -4.79 -20.63
N ASP A 198 -3.46 -4.09 -20.20
CA ASP A 198 -3.89 -2.81 -20.78
C ASP A 198 -4.08 -2.81 -22.30
N TYR A 199 -4.65 -3.89 -22.85
CA TYR A 199 -4.63 -4.11 -24.31
C TYR A 199 -5.39 -3.05 -25.12
N ASP A 200 -6.35 -2.34 -24.53
CA ASP A 200 -7.01 -1.18 -25.15
C ASP A 200 -5.98 -0.09 -25.56
N TYR A 201 -4.83 -0.02 -24.87
CA TYR A 201 -3.73 0.93 -25.14
C TYR A 201 -2.64 0.36 -26.05
N LYS A 202 -2.80 -0.88 -26.53
CA LYS A 202 -1.79 -1.62 -27.31
C LYS A 202 -2.29 -2.07 -28.69
N CYS A 203 -3.20 -1.30 -29.27
CA CYS A 203 -3.88 -1.56 -30.54
C CYS A 203 -3.57 -0.50 -31.62
N VAL A 204 -2.43 0.19 -31.55
CA VAL A 204 -2.04 1.18 -32.55
C VAL A 204 -1.43 0.48 -33.76
N ASP A 205 -2.13 0.58 -34.90
CA ASP A 205 -1.69 0.00 -36.17
C ASP A 205 -0.34 0.57 -36.62
N GLY A 206 0.52 -0.32 -37.13
CA GLY A 206 1.85 0.06 -37.63
C GLY A 206 2.90 0.35 -36.56
N LYS A 207 2.59 0.11 -35.27
CA LYS A 207 3.54 0.21 -34.15
C LYS A 207 3.89 -1.16 -33.60
N GLY A 208 5.17 -1.39 -33.29
CA GLY A 208 5.61 -2.59 -32.60
C GLY A 208 5.06 -2.67 -31.16
N PRO A 209 5.22 -3.82 -30.46
CA PRO A 209 4.70 -4.01 -29.11
C PRO A 209 5.19 -2.97 -28.09
N THR A 210 6.42 -2.48 -28.25
CA THR A 210 7.06 -1.53 -27.33
C THR A 210 6.86 -0.07 -27.75
N GLU A 211 6.20 0.18 -28.88
CA GLU A 211 5.93 1.51 -29.44
C GLU A 211 4.46 1.92 -29.28
N GLN A 212 3.70 1.16 -28.48
CA GLN A 212 2.29 1.40 -28.17
C GLN A 212 2.10 2.56 -27.18
N LEU A 213 0.85 2.93 -26.88
CA LEU A 213 0.56 3.95 -25.87
C LEU A 213 1.07 3.52 -24.49
N VAL A 214 0.90 2.24 -24.15
CA VAL A 214 1.45 1.59 -22.96
C VAL A 214 2.42 0.51 -23.40
N SER A 215 3.66 0.55 -22.92
CA SER A 215 4.68 -0.45 -23.31
C SER A 215 4.79 -1.56 -22.26
N PRO A 216 4.88 -2.84 -22.65
CA PRO A 216 5.23 -3.94 -21.74
C PRO A 216 6.75 -4.08 -21.52
N GLU A 217 7.58 -3.27 -22.18
CA GLU A 217 9.04 -3.39 -22.13
C GLU A 217 9.62 -2.98 -20.76
N PRO A 218 10.31 -3.89 -20.05
CA PRO A 218 10.92 -3.55 -18.77
C PRO A 218 12.21 -2.76 -18.98
N GLU A 219 12.53 -1.91 -18.02
CA GLU A 219 13.88 -1.41 -17.83
C GLU A 219 14.67 -2.38 -16.95
N VAL A 220 15.88 -2.75 -17.37
CA VAL A 220 16.76 -3.66 -16.62
C VAL A 220 18.07 -2.97 -16.31
N CYS A 221 18.32 -2.76 -15.02
CA CYS A 221 19.55 -2.19 -14.47
C CYS A 221 20.32 -3.28 -13.72
N VAL A 222 21.62 -3.40 -14.02
CA VAL A 222 22.45 -4.47 -13.47
C VAL A 222 23.54 -3.86 -12.61
N LEU A 223 23.66 -4.34 -11.38
CA LEU A 223 24.72 -3.98 -10.45
C LEU A 223 25.51 -5.22 -10.08
N GLU A 224 26.81 -5.07 -9.92
CA GLU A 224 27.62 -6.10 -9.25
C GLU A 224 27.30 -6.12 -7.75
N ARG A 225 27.28 -7.32 -7.19
CA ARG A 225 27.09 -7.54 -5.75
C ARG A 225 28.32 -7.07 -4.99
N VAL A 226 28.08 -6.37 -3.89
CA VAL A 226 29.11 -5.92 -2.95
C VAL A 226 28.80 -6.56 -1.60
N ALA A 227 29.34 -7.74 -1.35
CA ALA A 227 28.97 -8.58 -0.21
C ALA A 227 29.11 -7.89 1.16
N GLU A 228 30.08 -6.99 1.31
CA GLU A 228 30.32 -6.25 2.56
C GLU A 228 29.41 -5.03 2.73
N GLY A 229 28.84 -4.49 1.64
CA GLY A 229 28.08 -3.24 1.65
C GLY A 229 26.60 -3.41 1.36
N ASP A 230 26.19 -4.45 0.62
CA ASP A 230 24.78 -4.73 0.30
C ASP A 230 24.02 -5.15 1.57
N GLU A 231 23.12 -4.29 2.04
CA GLU A 231 22.38 -4.52 3.29
C GLU A 231 21.04 -5.19 3.01
N PHE A 232 20.17 -4.51 2.26
CA PHE A 232 18.84 -5.01 1.92
C PHE A 232 18.27 -4.35 0.66
N ILE A 233 17.28 -5.00 0.05
CA ILE A 233 16.46 -4.46 -1.03
C ILE A 233 15.02 -4.38 -0.55
N VAL A 234 14.35 -3.27 -0.87
CA VAL A 234 12.90 -3.09 -0.69
C VAL A 234 12.26 -3.04 -2.07
N LEU A 235 11.27 -3.87 -2.34
CA LEU A 235 10.35 -3.76 -3.47
C LEU A 235 8.97 -3.39 -2.94
N ALA A 236 8.31 -2.38 -3.50
CA ALA A 236 6.95 -2.05 -3.13
C ALA A 236 6.17 -1.36 -4.25
N CYS A 237 4.84 -1.42 -4.16
CA CYS A 237 3.92 -0.66 -5.02
C CYS A 237 3.86 0.83 -4.62
N ASP A 238 3.21 1.65 -5.44
CA ASP A 238 3.12 3.10 -5.21
C ASP A 238 2.35 3.45 -3.93
N GLY A 239 1.48 2.57 -3.45
CA GLY A 239 0.80 2.71 -2.15
C GLY A 239 1.74 2.90 -0.96
N ILE A 240 3.01 2.48 -1.07
CA ILE A 240 4.09 2.79 -0.12
C ILE A 240 4.83 4.07 -0.53
N TRP A 241 5.27 4.16 -1.79
CA TRP A 241 6.14 5.23 -2.29
C TRP A 241 5.46 6.59 -2.42
N ASP A 242 4.14 6.64 -2.45
CA ASP A 242 3.35 7.88 -2.47
C ASP A 242 3.43 8.66 -1.14
N VAL A 243 3.80 7.98 -0.04
CA VAL A 243 3.84 8.56 1.30
C VAL A 243 5.20 8.46 2.00
N MET A 244 6.17 7.76 1.41
CA MET A 244 7.54 7.66 1.90
C MET A 244 8.55 7.79 0.76
N SER A 245 9.55 8.66 0.93
CA SER A 245 10.66 8.76 -0.03
C SER A 245 11.59 7.54 0.05
N ASN A 246 12.51 7.42 -0.94
CA ASN A 246 13.52 6.38 -0.94
C ASN A 246 14.38 6.40 0.33
N GLU A 247 14.83 7.59 0.73
CA GLU A 247 15.65 7.83 1.91
C GLU A 247 14.86 7.54 3.19
N GLU A 248 13.64 8.10 3.31
CA GLU A 248 12.79 7.87 4.48
C GLU A 248 12.51 6.39 4.71
N LEU A 249 12.20 5.63 3.65
CA LEU A 249 11.91 4.21 3.79
C LEU A 249 13.17 3.39 4.12
N CYS A 250 14.32 3.70 3.51
CA CYS A 250 15.58 3.02 3.83
C CYS A 250 16.00 3.27 5.29
N GLU A 251 15.95 4.52 5.75
CA GLU A 251 16.26 4.86 7.14
C GLU A 251 15.28 4.18 8.10
N PHE A 252 13.99 4.16 7.75
CA PHE A 252 12.98 3.51 8.57
C PHE A 252 13.23 2.00 8.67
N VAL A 253 13.38 1.29 7.55
CA VAL A 253 13.67 -0.15 7.52
C VAL A 253 14.96 -0.47 8.27
N HIS A 254 16.03 0.30 8.04
CA HIS A 254 17.28 0.16 8.79
C HIS A 254 17.05 0.29 10.30
N SER A 255 16.28 1.29 10.75
CA SER A 255 15.95 1.46 12.16
C SER A 255 15.16 0.28 12.75
N ARG A 256 14.28 -0.35 11.95
CA ARG A 256 13.47 -1.49 12.39
C ARG A 256 14.30 -2.77 12.48
N LEU A 257 15.22 -3.00 11.54
CA LEU A 257 16.14 -4.14 11.55
C LEU A 257 17.10 -4.13 12.75
N LEU A 258 17.44 -2.95 13.29
CA LEU A 258 18.21 -2.82 14.52
C LEU A 258 17.45 -3.25 15.79
N VAL A 259 16.12 -3.40 15.72
CA VAL A 259 15.26 -3.71 16.87
C VAL A 259 14.57 -5.06 16.72
N CYS A 260 14.34 -5.50 15.48
CA CYS A 260 13.59 -6.71 15.18
C CYS A 260 14.25 -7.49 14.03
N ASP A 261 14.49 -8.77 14.24
CA ASP A 261 14.97 -9.69 13.20
C ASP A 261 13.82 -10.30 12.38
N ASP A 262 12.58 -10.24 12.86
CA ASP A 262 11.40 -10.75 12.16
C ASP A 262 11.02 -9.84 10.99
N LEU A 263 11.36 -10.29 9.78
CA LEU A 263 11.16 -9.49 8.56
C LEU A 263 9.67 -9.30 8.22
N GLU A 264 8.77 -10.19 8.64
CA GLU A 264 7.33 -9.98 8.47
C GLU A 264 6.87 -8.81 9.34
N LYS A 265 7.33 -8.74 10.58
CA LYS A 265 7.02 -7.60 11.47
C LYS A 265 7.58 -6.29 10.95
N VAL A 266 8.77 -6.29 10.36
CA VAL A 266 9.34 -5.10 9.72
C VAL A 266 8.47 -4.66 8.53
N CYS A 267 8.08 -5.59 7.64
CA CYS A 267 7.19 -5.30 6.52
C CYS A 267 5.80 -4.82 6.97
N ASN A 268 5.21 -5.44 8.00
CA ASN A 268 3.94 -5.02 8.59
C ASN A 268 4.04 -3.60 9.15
N SER A 269 5.15 -3.27 9.81
CA SER A 269 5.42 -1.93 10.34
C SER A 269 5.51 -0.89 9.22
N VAL A 270 6.11 -1.21 8.08
CA VAL A 270 6.14 -0.33 6.89
C VAL A 270 4.74 -0.06 6.38
N VAL A 271 3.94 -1.12 6.18
CA VAL A 271 2.58 -1.01 5.63
C VAL A 271 1.67 -0.21 6.58
N ASP A 272 1.72 -0.48 7.88
CA ASP A 272 0.93 0.29 8.87
C ASP A 272 1.39 1.75 8.93
N THR A 273 2.69 2.00 8.88
CA THR A 273 3.23 3.37 8.86
C THR A 273 2.71 4.14 7.65
N CYS A 274 2.69 3.52 6.47
CA CYS A 274 2.19 4.15 5.24
C CYS A 274 0.68 4.42 5.29
N LEU A 275 -0.10 3.48 5.84
CA LEU A 275 -1.52 3.69 6.11
C LEU A 275 -1.76 4.89 7.03
N HIS A 276 -0.99 4.99 8.12
CA HIS A 276 -1.10 6.09 9.07
C HIS A 276 -0.58 7.44 8.52
N LYS A 277 0.37 7.40 7.58
CA LYS A 277 0.80 8.59 6.80
C LYS A 277 -0.24 9.05 5.78
N GLY A 278 -1.30 8.27 5.58
CA GLY A 278 -2.46 8.65 4.77
C GLY A 278 -2.54 7.94 3.43
N SER A 279 -1.75 6.88 3.19
CA SER A 279 -1.94 6.04 2.02
C SER A 279 -3.35 5.46 2.01
N ARG A 280 -4.01 5.54 0.85
CA ARG A 280 -5.38 5.05 0.64
C ARG A 280 -5.43 3.93 -0.40
N ASP A 281 -4.27 3.37 -0.72
CA ASP A 281 -4.13 2.35 -1.73
C ASP A 281 -4.03 0.93 -1.16
N ASN A 282 -3.98 -0.06 -2.05
CA ASN A 282 -3.36 -1.35 -1.75
C ASN A 282 -1.87 -1.13 -1.45
N MET A 283 -1.32 -1.94 -0.56
CA MET A 283 0.06 -1.80 -0.12
C MET A 283 0.70 -3.16 -0.06
N SER A 284 1.73 -3.37 -0.89
CA SER A 284 2.55 -4.58 -0.90
C SER A 284 4.03 -4.21 -0.82
N VAL A 285 4.76 -4.90 0.05
CA VAL A 285 6.20 -4.72 0.24
C VAL A 285 6.89 -6.07 0.37
N VAL A 286 8.05 -6.20 -0.28
CA VAL A 286 8.98 -7.32 -0.12
C VAL A 286 10.32 -6.74 0.35
N LEU A 287 10.82 -7.23 1.48
CA LEU A 287 12.11 -6.89 2.04
C LEU A 287 13.05 -8.09 1.91
N VAL A 288 14.18 -7.90 1.22
CA VAL A 288 15.22 -8.93 1.04
C VAL A 288 16.49 -8.46 1.73
N CYS A 289 16.91 -9.15 2.77
CA CYS A 289 18.13 -8.87 3.53
C CYS A 289 19.29 -9.76 3.07
N PHE A 290 20.45 -9.14 2.88
CA PHE A 290 21.73 -9.81 2.65
C PHE A 290 22.47 -10.05 3.96
N SER A 291 23.67 -10.64 3.88
CA SER A 291 24.53 -10.93 5.04
C SER A 291 25.01 -9.68 5.79
N ALA A 292 25.12 -8.53 5.10
CA ALA A 292 25.55 -7.26 5.70
C ALA A 292 24.36 -6.43 6.23
N ALA A 293 23.13 -6.94 6.19
CA ALA A 293 21.98 -6.27 6.78
C ALA A 293 22.22 -5.87 8.25
N PRO A 294 21.65 -4.73 8.70
CA PRO A 294 21.72 -4.32 10.10
C PRO A 294 21.27 -5.44 11.04
N LYS A 295 22.04 -5.64 12.11
CA LYS A 295 21.74 -6.63 13.14
C LYS A 295 21.16 -5.95 14.38
N ILE A 296 20.42 -6.71 15.17
CA ILE A 296 19.84 -6.21 16.41
C ILE A 296 20.92 -5.56 17.28
N SER A 297 20.63 -4.34 17.75
CA SER A 297 21.47 -3.57 18.66
C SER A 297 20.75 -3.40 19.99
N GLU A 298 21.38 -3.82 21.08
CA GLU A 298 20.83 -3.68 22.44
C GLU A 298 20.52 -2.22 22.78
N GLU A 299 21.33 -1.28 22.29
CA GLU A 299 21.09 0.15 22.47
C GLU A 299 19.83 0.62 21.73
N ALA A 300 19.60 0.12 20.51
CA ALA A 300 18.43 0.47 19.72
C ALA A 300 17.15 -0.11 20.33
N VAL A 301 17.19 -1.36 20.79
CA VAL A 301 16.07 -2.01 21.49
C VAL A 301 15.70 -1.22 22.75
N LYS A 302 16.70 -0.86 23.57
CA LYS A 302 16.45 -0.07 24.77
C LYS A 302 15.84 1.30 24.48
N LYS A 303 16.32 1.99 23.44
CA LYS A 303 15.74 3.29 23.01
C LYS A 303 14.29 3.15 22.54
N GLU A 304 13.96 2.04 21.86
CA GLU A 304 12.60 1.75 21.44
C GLU A 304 11.67 1.54 22.66
N GLU A 305 12.10 0.73 23.64
CA GLU A 305 11.35 0.49 24.87
C GLU A 305 11.13 1.77 25.69
N GLU A 306 12.17 2.61 25.79
CA GLU A 306 12.08 3.92 26.47
C GLU A 306 11.09 4.86 25.78
N LEU A 307 11.10 4.88 24.43
CA LEU A 307 10.14 5.67 23.65
C LEU A 307 8.71 5.16 23.81
N ASP A 308 8.51 3.85 23.79
CA ASP A 308 7.17 3.25 23.95
C ASP A 308 6.58 3.58 25.31
N LYS A 309 7.38 3.39 26.37
CA LYS A 309 6.97 3.74 27.72
C LYS A 309 6.68 5.23 27.88
N TYR A 310 7.45 6.09 27.21
CA TYR A 310 7.19 7.53 27.20
C TYR A 310 5.85 7.85 26.54
N LEU A 311 5.57 7.28 25.37
CA LEU A 311 4.31 7.47 24.65
C LEU A 311 3.11 6.93 25.44
N GLU A 312 3.24 5.76 26.05
CA GLU A 312 2.22 5.16 26.91
C GLU A 312 1.87 6.09 28.08
N THR A 313 2.89 6.52 28.84
CA THR A 313 2.72 7.45 29.97
C THR A 313 2.06 8.75 29.52
N ARG A 314 2.46 9.28 28.35
CA ARG A 314 1.92 10.53 27.83
C ARG A 314 0.46 10.41 27.41
N VAL A 315 0.08 9.30 26.80
CA VAL A 315 -1.31 8.97 26.49
C VAL A 315 -2.14 8.89 27.75
N GLU A 316 -1.65 8.20 28.79
CA GLU A 316 -2.33 8.10 30.08
C GLU A 316 -2.54 9.47 30.75
N GLU A 317 -1.52 10.33 30.74
CA GLU A 317 -1.62 11.70 31.27
C GLU A 317 -2.66 12.56 30.53
N LEU A 318 -2.67 12.50 29.19
CA LEU A 318 -3.64 13.23 28.37
C LEU A 318 -5.08 12.73 28.61
N MET A 319 -5.24 11.43 28.88
CA MET A 319 -6.53 10.81 29.22
C MET A 319 -6.95 11.04 30.69
N GLY A 320 -5.98 11.26 31.58
CA GLY A 320 -6.16 11.50 33.01
C GLY A 320 -6.50 12.96 33.36
N ASN A 321 -5.93 13.93 32.63
CA ASN A 321 -6.14 15.37 32.85
C ASN A 321 -7.49 15.91 32.33
N CYS A 322 -8.43 15.02 31.99
CA CYS A 322 -9.76 15.41 31.54
C CYS A 322 -10.63 15.83 32.73
N GLY A 323 -10.65 17.13 33.02
CA GLY A 323 -11.68 17.75 33.87
C GLY A 323 -13.07 17.73 33.22
N GLU A 324 -13.94 18.69 33.58
CA GLU A 324 -15.36 18.78 33.14
C GLU A 324 -15.59 18.87 31.61
N ALA A 325 -14.53 19.02 30.80
CA ALA A 325 -14.60 19.16 29.34
C ALA A 325 -14.85 17.84 28.56
N GLY A 326 -14.88 16.69 29.24
CA GLY A 326 -15.09 15.39 28.61
C GLY A 326 -13.81 14.72 28.10
N VAL A 327 -13.90 13.43 27.79
CA VAL A 327 -12.77 12.61 27.33
C VAL A 327 -12.41 12.99 25.88
N PRO A 328 -11.15 13.35 25.58
CA PRO A 328 -10.72 13.70 24.23
C PRO A 328 -10.87 12.51 23.30
N ASP A 329 -11.25 12.79 22.06
CA ASP A 329 -11.19 11.78 21.00
C ASP A 329 -9.73 11.48 20.62
N LEU A 330 -9.52 10.34 19.96
CA LEU A 330 -8.21 9.89 19.50
C LEU A 330 -7.50 10.96 18.65
N VAL A 331 -8.22 11.62 17.76
CA VAL A 331 -7.65 12.62 16.85
C VAL A 331 -7.08 13.79 17.64
N SER A 332 -7.74 14.17 18.74
CA SER A 332 -7.29 15.21 19.66
C SER A 332 -6.04 14.78 20.42
N VAL A 333 -5.99 13.54 20.94
CA VAL A 333 -4.80 12.98 21.61
C VAL A 333 -3.61 12.96 20.66
N LEU A 334 -3.80 12.45 19.44
CA LEU A 334 -2.75 12.40 18.43
C LEU A 334 -2.28 13.79 18.01
N ARG A 335 -3.18 14.77 17.89
CA ARG A 335 -2.80 16.15 17.60
C ARG A 335 -1.99 16.77 18.74
N SER A 336 -2.32 16.47 20.00
CA SER A 336 -1.56 16.91 21.15
C SER A 336 -0.16 16.29 21.15
N ILE A 337 -0.05 14.98 20.97
CA ILE A 337 1.24 14.26 20.88
C ILE A 337 2.06 14.78 19.70
N ALA A 338 1.44 15.00 18.54
CA ALA A 338 2.13 15.54 17.36
C ALA A 338 2.59 17.00 17.52
N SER A 339 1.99 17.77 18.44
CA SER A 339 2.43 19.13 18.77
C SER A 339 3.62 19.16 19.72
N GLU A 340 3.92 18.04 20.38
CA GLU A 340 5.07 17.89 21.26
C GLU A 340 6.30 17.49 20.45
N ASN A 341 7.48 18.02 20.82
CA ASN A 341 8.73 17.64 20.19
C ASN A 341 9.27 16.36 20.85
N ILE A 342 8.82 15.21 20.37
CA ILE A 342 9.16 13.90 20.92
C ILE A 342 10.52 13.46 20.37
N PRO A 343 11.55 13.29 21.21
CA PRO A 343 12.86 12.86 20.75
C PRO A 343 12.85 11.39 20.32
N ASN A 344 13.81 11.00 19.48
CA ASN A 344 14.09 9.61 19.09
C ASN A 344 12.96 8.86 18.35
N LEU A 345 12.02 9.57 17.71
CA LEU A 345 11.07 8.93 16.80
C LEU A 345 11.81 8.19 15.66
N PRO A 346 11.28 7.04 15.17
CA PRO A 346 11.91 6.31 14.09
C PRO A 346 12.10 7.21 12.85
N PRO A 347 13.31 7.26 12.26
CA PRO A 347 13.59 8.09 11.09
C PRO A 347 12.72 7.63 9.91
N GLY A 348 12.28 8.58 9.08
CA GLY A 348 11.31 8.38 7.99
C GLY A 348 9.88 8.07 8.45
N GLY A 349 9.70 7.19 9.44
CA GLY A 349 8.38 6.77 9.96
C GLY A 349 7.70 7.83 10.84
N GLY A 350 8.48 8.53 11.66
CA GLY A 350 7.97 9.55 12.59
C GLY A 350 6.90 9.00 13.54
N LEU A 351 5.99 9.88 14.00
CA LEU A 351 4.91 9.50 14.91
C LEU A 351 3.94 8.48 14.28
N ALA A 352 3.76 8.49 12.96
CA ALA A 352 2.88 7.56 12.24
C ALA A 352 3.29 6.10 12.47
N SER A 353 4.59 5.83 12.59
CA SER A 353 5.11 4.48 12.88
C SER A 353 4.84 4.00 14.31
N LYS A 354 4.57 4.92 15.24
CA LYS A 354 4.28 4.63 16.66
C LYS A 354 2.79 4.64 16.98
N MET A 355 1.93 4.87 15.98
CA MET A 355 0.47 4.84 16.12
C MET A 355 -0.09 3.55 16.74
N PRO A 356 0.42 2.34 16.41
CA PRO A 356 -0.08 1.12 17.05
C PRO A 356 0.10 1.12 18.57
N VAL A 357 1.23 1.63 19.08
CA VAL A 357 1.51 1.73 20.52
C VAL A 357 0.50 2.66 21.17
N THR A 358 0.38 3.88 20.64
CA THR A 358 -0.60 4.87 21.11
C THR A 358 -2.03 4.32 21.13
N TRP A 359 -2.41 3.54 20.11
CA TRP A 359 -3.73 2.93 20.00
C TRP A 359 -3.96 1.83 21.05
N MET A 360 -2.97 0.95 21.26
CA MET A 360 -3.06 -0.13 22.27
C MET A 360 -3.19 0.43 23.68
N THR A 361 -2.46 1.50 24.02
CA THR A 361 -2.58 2.18 25.32
C THR A 361 -3.97 2.78 25.51
N LEU A 362 -4.50 3.47 24.49
CA LEU A 362 -5.85 4.04 24.55
C LEU A 362 -6.93 2.98 24.75
N GLY A 363 -6.78 1.81 24.10
CA GLY A 363 -7.67 0.66 24.31
C GLY A 363 -7.61 0.11 25.74
N SER A 364 -6.41 0.08 26.33
CA SER A 364 -6.17 -0.45 27.68
C SER A 364 -6.65 0.49 28.80
N CYS A 365 -6.69 1.80 28.56
CA CYS A 365 -7.23 2.82 29.48
C CYS A 365 -8.76 2.74 29.72
N GLY A 366 -9.44 1.70 29.21
CA GLY A 366 -10.80 1.32 29.65
C GLY A 366 -11.94 2.28 29.27
N LYS A 367 -11.65 3.33 28.49
CA LYS A 367 -12.67 4.23 27.95
C LYS A 367 -12.77 3.99 26.44
N LYS A 368 -13.64 3.07 26.02
CA LYS A 368 -13.97 2.88 24.59
C LYS A 368 -14.19 4.28 23.98
N PRO A 369 -13.49 4.66 22.91
CA PRO A 369 -13.65 5.97 22.31
C PRO A 369 -15.13 6.19 22.01
N ARG A 370 -15.71 7.28 22.52
CA ARG A 370 -17.08 7.64 22.18
C ARG A 370 -17.10 7.91 20.68
N LEU A 371 -17.87 7.09 19.98
CA LEU A 371 -18.15 7.20 18.55
C LEU A 371 -18.49 8.64 18.17
N LEU A 372 -17.74 9.24 17.27
CA LEU A 372 -18.11 10.51 16.65
C LEU A 372 -19.04 10.22 15.46
N LEU A 373 -20.32 10.50 15.63
CA LEU A 373 -21.29 10.49 14.53
C LEU A 373 -21.11 11.78 13.71
N VAL A 374 -20.37 11.73 12.61
CA VAL A 374 -20.27 12.86 11.68
C VAL A 374 -21.45 12.82 10.72
N ILE A 375 -22.53 13.54 11.04
CA ILE A 375 -23.65 13.74 10.12
C ILE A 375 -23.24 14.80 9.10
N ARG A 376 -23.00 14.40 7.84
CA ARG A 376 -22.93 15.34 6.71
C ARG A 376 -24.33 15.52 6.11
N ALA A 377 -24.96 16.66 6.37
CA ALA A 377 -26.13 17.08 5.60
C ALA A 377 -25.66 17.85 4.36
N SER A 378 -25.88 17.28 3.17
CA SER A 378 -25.73 18.02 1.91
C SER A 378 -27.07 18.62 1.53
N THR A 379 -27.13 19.94 1.41
CA THR A 379 -28.25 20.61 0.73
C THR A 379 -27.82 20.94 -0.70
N ARG A 380 -28.75 20.81 -1.66
CA ARG A 380 -28.54 21.30 -3.03
C ARG A 380 -28.43 22.83 -2.97
N GLY A 381 -27.19 23.32 -2.83
CA GLY A 381 -26.89 24.74 -2.62
C GLY A 381 -25.50 25.01 -2.05
N GLY A 382 -24.75 24.00 -1.60
CA GLY A 382 -23.32 24.17 -1.28
C GLY A 382 -23.02 24.79 0.10
N VAL A 383 -23.99 24.87 1.00
CA VAL A 383 -23.73 25.27 2.40
C VAL A 383 -23.65 24.04 3.29
N SER A 384 -22.50 23.84 3.92
CA SER A 384 -22.28 22.79 4.94
C SER A 384 -22.61 23.36 6.31
N LEU A 385 -23.55 22.73 7.03
CA LEU A 385 -23.83 23.04 8.43
C LEU A 385 -23.23 21.95 9.30
N HIS A 386 -22.35 22.34 10.24
CA HIS A 386 -21.80 21.48 11.26
C HIS A 386 -22.59 21.69 12.55
N CYS A 387 -23.26 20.65 13.04
CA CYS A 387 -23.87 20.65 14.36
C CYS A 387 -23.34 19.44 15.14
N ALA A 388 -22.68 19.68 16.27
CA ALA A 388 -22.26 18.64 17.18
C ALA A 388 -23.40 18.36 18.17
N MET A 389 -23.93 17.13 18.20
CA MET A 389 -24.87 16.70 19.22
C MET A 389 -24.25 15.60 20.08
N SER A 390 -24.39 15.71 21.40
CA SER A 390 -23.97 14.67 22.34
C SER A 390 -25.12 13.69 22.58
N PHE A 391 -24.84 12.39 22.54
CA PHE A 391 -25.80 11.35 22.90
C PHE A 391 -25.30 10.51 24.08
N SER A 392 -26.22 10.17 24.97
CA SER A 392 -25.97 9.27 26.10
C SER A 392 -26.81 8.01 25.92
N THR A 393 -26.17 6.85 26.00
CA THR A 393 -26.85 5.55 26.00
C THR A 393 -27.16 5.14 27.43
N LYS A 394 -28.45 5.10 27.79
CA LYS A 394 -28.93 4.33 28.95
C LYS A 394 -29.96 3.32 28.45
N ARG A 395 -29.65 2.03 28.64
CA ARG A 395 -30.54 0.88 28.37
C ARG A 395 -31.11 0.83 26.93
N GLY A 396 -30.24 0.74 25.93
CA GLY A 396 -30.64 0.36 24.57
C GLY A 396 -31.51 1.36 23.79
N HIS A 397 -31.77 2.56 24.32
CA HIS A 397 -32.44 3.63 23.61
C HIS A 397 -31.55 4.87 23.51
N VAL A 398 -31.47 5.45 22.30
CA VAL A 398 -30.79 6.72 22.03
C VAL A 398 -31.76 7.86 22.40
N VAL A 399 -31.44 8.62 23.45
CA VAL A 399 -32.20 9.82 23.83
C VAL A 399 -31.38 11.05 23.49
N CYS A 400 -31.96 11.98 22.72
CA CYS A 400 -31.34 13.25 22.38
C CYS A 400 -31.32 14.17 23.62
N ALA A 401 -30.13 14.46 24.14
CA ALA A 401 -29.96 15.34 25.30
C ALA A 401 -29.54 16.74 24.82
N GLY A 402 -30.51 17.66 24.76
CA GLY A 402 -30.27 19.10 24.77
C GLY A 402 -29.90 19.74 23.44
N ALA A 403 -30.91 20.17 22.66
CA ALA A 403 -30.74 21.24 21.70
C ALA A 403 -30.88 22.59 22.44
N ARG A 404 -29.78 23.33 22.64
CA ARG A 404 -29.86 24.76 22.95
C ARG A 404 -29.84 25.54 21.64
N GLU A 405 -30.97 26.21 21.40
CA GLU A 405 -31.26 27.29 20.45
C GLU A 405 -30.30 27.51 19.28
N CYS A 406 -30.78 27.21 18.06
CA CYS A 406 -30.34 27.90 16.84
C CYS A 406 -31.57 28.50 16.17
N ALA A 407 -31.45 29.80 15.88
CA ALA A 407 -32.53 30.70 15.50
C ALA A 407 -33.22 30.32 14.17
N TYR A 408 -34.52 30.64 14.13
CA TYR A 408 -35.42 30.62 12.99
C TYR A 408 -34.85 31.36 11.76
N VAL A 409 -34.74 30.68 10.60
CA VAL A 409 -34.89 31.30 9.27
C VAL A 409 -35.54 30.31 8.30
N GLY A 410 -36.75 30.62 7.84
CA GLY A 410 -37.24 30.46 6.46
C GLY A 410 -37.39 29.06 5.84
N CYS A 411 -38.65 28.70 5.57
CA CYS A 411 -39.12 27.60 4.71
C CYS A 411 -38.22 27.20 3.53
N VAL A 412 -37.74 25.94 3.51
CA VAL A 412 -37.63 25.12 2.28
C VAL A 412 -37.84 23.65 2.65
N CYS A 413 -38.78 22.99 1.98
CA CYS A 413 -39.09 21.57 2.12
C CYS A 413 -37.97 20.74 1.48
N ALA A 414 -36.94 20.36 2.25
CA ALA A 414 -35.86 19.49 1.80
C ALA A 414 -36.06 18.06 2.29
N ARG A 415 -36.07 17.07 1.37
CA ARG A 415 -35.93 15.65 1.74
C ARG A 415 -34.52 15.44 2.29
N VAL A 416 -34.42 15.26 3.59
CA VAL A 416 -33.18 14.84 4.26
C VAL A 416 -33.08 13.32 4.12
N SER A 417 -32.05 12.82 3.42
CA SER A 417 -31.63 11.42 3.58
C SER A 417 -30.73 11.33 4.80
N VAL A 418 -31.13 10.52 5.77
CA VAL A 418 -30.36 10.27 6.99
C VAL A 418 -29.79 8.85 6.86
N SER A 419 -28.47 8.73 6.70
CA SER A 419 -27.78 7.45 6.96
C SER A 419 -27.37 7.42 8.41
N VAL A 420 -27.88 6.44 9.16
CA VAL A 420 -27.50 6.15 10.54
C VAL A 420 -26.44 5.05 10.51
N CYS A 421 -25.24 5.32 11.02
CA CYS A 421 -24.20 4.31 11.18
C CYS A 421 -24.06 4.00 12.68
N LEU A 422 -24.41 2.79 13.08
CA LEU A 422 -24.15 2.24 14.41
C LEU A 422 -22.88 1.40 14.31
N GLN A 423 -21.85 1.72 15.09
CA GLN A 423 -20.66 0.86 15.21
C GLN A 423 -20.75 0.04 16.49
N GLN A 424 -20.58 -1.26 16.35
CA GLN A 424 -20.26 -2.19 17.43
C GLN A 424 -19.03 -2.99 16.99
N TRP A 425 -18.08 -3.20 17.90
CA TRP A 425 -16.98 -4.14 17.74
C TRP A 425 -17.14 -5.17 18.85
N ASP A 426 -17.61 -6.34 18.46
CA ASP A 426 -17.62 -7.55 19.28
C ASP A 426 -16.35 -8.36 18.95
N LYS A 427 -15.77 -8.98 19.99
CA LYS A 427 -14.73 -9.99 19.88
C LYS A 427 -15.43 -11.36 19.82
N ASP A 428 -15.07 -12.14 18.80
CA ASP A 428 -15.19 -13.60 18.62
C ASP A 428 -16.48 -14.33 19.06
N ASP A 429 -17.09 -14.97 18.05
CA ASP A 429 -17.96 -16.16 17.99
C ASP A 429 -18.89 -16.49 19.18
N ASP A 430 -20.20 -16.39 18.94
CA ASP A 430 -21.12 -17.53 19.13
C ASP A 430 -22.45 -17.26 18.38
N GLU A 431 -23.05 -18.33 17.87
CA GLU A 431 -24.34 -18.37 17.17
C GLU A 431 -25.45 -17.63 17.94
N ASP A 432 -26.18 -16.72 17.28
CA ASP A 432 -27.66 -16.71 17.33
C ASP A 432 -28.28 -15.64 16.41
N ASN A 433 -29.21 -16.10 15.57
CA ASN A 433 -30.04 -15.29 14.68
C ASN A 433 -30.98 -14.36 15.46
N TYR A 434 -30.90 -13.04 15.23
CA TYR A 434 -32.03 -12.14 15.52
C TYR A 434 -32.25 -11.10 14.42
N TYR A 435 -33.27 -11.35 13.59
CA TYR A 435 -33.87 -10.36 12.70
C TYR A 435 -34.48 -9.21 13.53
N THR A 436 -34.16 -7.96 13.21
CA THR A 436 -34.92 -6.80 13.70
C THR A 436 -35.47 -5.99 12.52
N HIS A 437 -36.79 -6.07 12.34
CA HIS A 437 -37.55 -5.21 11.42
C HIS A 437 -37.68 -3.79 11.99
N ALA A 438 -37.35 -2.77 11.18
CA ALA A 438 -37.67 -1.37 11.51
C ALA A 438 -38.98 -0.95 10.84
N TYR A 439 -39.98 -0.57 11.64
CA TYR A 439 -41.21 0.07 11.17
C TYR A 439 -41.09 1.59 11.21
N CYS A 440 -41.56 2.25 10.15
CA CYS A 440 -41.59 3.70 10.02
C CYS A 440 -42.95 4.24 10.49
N PHE A 441 -42.99 4.97 11.61
CA PHE A 441 -44.21 5.68 12.04
C PHE A 441 -44.28 7.09 11.41
N LYS A 442 -45.43 7.41 10.80
CA LYS A 442 -45.77 8.77 10.35
C LYS A 442 -46.21 9.62 11.55
N PRO A 443 -45.81 10.89 11.66
CA PRO A 443 -46.40 11.80 12.64
C PRO A 443 -47.79 12.24 12.14
N GLY A 444 -48.83 11.82 12.86
CA GLY A 444 -50.18 12.38 12.76
C GLY A 444 -50.27 13.69 13.53
N GLY A 445 -50.88 14.71 12.92
CA GLY A 445 -51.12 15.99 13.57
C GLY A 445 -52.40 16.02 14.40
N LYS A 446 -52.47 16.95 15.37
CA LYS A 446 -53.38 18.13 15.39
C LYS A 446 -53.34 18.78 16.78
N THR A 447 -53.26 20.11 16.74
CA THR A 447 -53.45 21.14 17.79
C THR A 447 -52.72 20.99 19.10
#